data_AF-A0A6L4ANL6-F1
#
_entry.id   AF-A0A6L4ANL6-F1
#
_cell.length_a   1.000
_cell.length_b   1.000
_cell.length_c   1.000
_cell.angle_alpha   90.00
_cell.angle_beta   90.00
_cell.angle_gamma   90.00
#
_symmetry.space_group_name_H-M   'P 1'
#
loop_
_entity.id
_entity.type
_entity.pdbx_description
1 polymer ?
#
loop_
_entity_poly.entity_id
_entity_poly.type
_entity_poly.pdbx_seq_one_letter_code
_entity_poly.pdbx_strand_id
1 'polypeptide(L)'
;MTLSSRFIEHGVEPVYSDPVHPEQKNGRHERMHRELKGEATRPTAFDLQSQQRKLKSFAFEYKFQPPHSALDLETLITVYVNLRRQYKEKVQDWVHPAHFQVRKACQN
;
A
#
# COMPACT_ATOMS: atom_id res chain seq x y z
N MET A 1 1.03 -19.05 8.54
CA MET A 1 1.36 -18.43 7.23
C MET A 1 1.74 -16.99 7.49
N THR A 2 2.94 -16.58 7.09
CA THR A 2 3.43 -15.20 7.24
C THR A 2 2.83 -14.31 6.14
N LEU A 3 2.69 -13.01 6.39
CA LEU A 3 2.10 -12.06 5.44
C LEU A 3 2.81 -12.06 4.07
N SER A 4 4.12 -12.34 4.05
CA SER A 4 4.94 -12.40 2.84
C SER A 4 4.61 -13.59 1.93
N SER A 5 4.27 -14.77 2.47
CA SER A 5 4.00 -15.95 1.65
C SER A 5 2.74 -15.77 0.79
N ARG A 6 1.71 -15.13 1.34
CA ARG A 6 0.46 -14.86 0.62
C ARG A 6 0.62 -13.89 -0.56
N PHE A 7 1.52 -12.90 -0.46
CA PHE A 7 1.77 -12.00 -1.58
C PHE A 7 2.47 -12.71 -2.74
N ILE A 8 3.46 -13.55 -2.43
CA ILE A 8 4.19 -14.36 -3.41
C ILE A 8 3.23 -15.34 -4.11
N GLU A 9 2.33 -15.98 -3.36
CA GLU A 9 1.26 -16.83 -3.87
C GLU A 9 0.33 -16.12 -4.87
N HIS A 10 0.02 -14.84 -4.63
CA HIS A 10 -0.70 -14.00 -5.60
C HIS A 10 0.19 -13.44 -6.72
N GLY A 11 1.47 -13.79 -6.76
CA GLY A 11 2.48 -13.34 -7.70
C GLY A 11 2.83 -11.85 -7.56
N VAL A 12 2.71 -11.31 -6.35
CA VAL A 12 3.20 -9.98 -5.97
C VAL A 12 4.60 -10.15 -5.40
N GLU A 13 5.58 -9.55 -6.07
CA GLU A 13 6.97 -9.55 -5.62
C GLU A 13 7.16 -8.49 -4.51
N PRO A 14 7.58 -8.88 -3.30
CA PRO A 14 7.90 -7.91 -2.26
C PRO A 14 9.20 -7.19 -2.62
N VAL A 15 9.10 -5.91 -2.93
CA VAL A 15 10.25 -5.03 -3.16
C VAL A 15 10.53 -4.24 -1.88
N TYR A 16 11.79 -4.20 -1.47
CA TYR A 16 12.24 -3.43 -0.32
C TYR A 16 13.01 -2.20 -0.80
N SER A 17 12.89 -1.10 -0.04
CA SER A 17 13.71 0.09 -0.25
C SER A 17 15.16 -0.17 0.15
N ASP A 18 16.08 0.60 -0.43
CA ASP A 18 17.49 0.50 -0.08
C ASP A 18 17.68 0.90 1.39
N PRO A 19 18.52 0.15 2.14
CA PRO A 19 18.82 0.51 3.51
C PRO A 19 19.46 1.90 3.57
N VAL A 20 19.07 2.68 4.58
CA VAL A 20 19.65 3.99 4.93
C VAL A 20 19.33 5.15 3.97
N HIS A 21 18.61 4.94 2.87
CA HIS A 21 18.27 6.01 1.91
C HIS A 21 16.75 6.13 1.65
N PRO A 22 15.92 6.41 2.69
CA PRO A 22 14.47 6.48 2.55
C PRO A 22 14.02 7.64 1.65
N GLU A 23 14.76 8.74 1.63
CA GLU A 23 14.42 9.98 0.94
C GLU A 23 14.36 9.85 -0.59
N GLN A 24 15.14 8.94 -1.19
CA GLN A 24 15.14 8.74 -2.65
C GLN A 24 13.88 8.04 -3.17
N LYS A 25 13.29 7.12 -2.40
CA LYS A 25 12.14 6.30 -2.83
C LYS A 25 10.84 6.62 -2.07
N ASN A 26 10.92 7.16 -0.86
CA ASN A 26 9.79 7.37 0.03
C ASN A 26 9.36 8.84 0.19
N GLY A 27 10.11 9.81 -0.35
CA GLY A 27 9.85 11.23 -0.14
C GLY A 27 8.43 11.69 -0.52
N ARG A 28 7.84 11.11 -1.58
CA ARG A 28 6.44 11.38 -1.96
C ARG A 28 5.45 10.86 -0.91
N HIS A 29 5.66 9.66 -0.40
CA HIS A 29 4.81 9.09 0.66
C HIS A 29 4.93 9.86 1.96
N GLU A 30 6.14 10.32 2.31
CA GLU A 30 6.37 11.12 3.52
C GLU A 30 5.69 12.49 3.45
N ARG A 31 5.73 13.15 2.29
CA ARG A 31 4.98 14.40 2.07
C ARG A 31 3.46 14.17 2.21
N MET A 32 2.94 13.13 1.56
CA MET A 32 1.53 12.74 1.68
C MET A 32 1.14 12.44 3.14
N HIS A 33 1.97 11.71 3.88
CA HIS A 33 1.73 11.43 5.30
C HIS A 33 1.75 12.70 6.17
N ARG A 34 2.52 13.72 5.80
CA ARG A 34 2.55 15.00 6.51
C ARG A 34 1.24 15.77 6.31
N GLU A 35 0.75 15.84 5.08
CA GLU A 35 -0.52 16.46 4.70
C GLU A 35 -1.69 15.72 5.36
N LEU A 36 -1.74 14.39 5.24
CA LEU A 36 -2.72 13.53 5.91
C LEU A 36 -2.78 13.80 7.42
N LYS A 37 -1.61 13.93 8.06
CA LYS A 37 -1.56 14.18 9.49
C LYS A 37 -2.10 15.56 9.84
N GLY A 38 -1.82 16.56 9.02
CA GLY A 38 -2.31 17.94 9.18
C GLY A 38 -3.82 18.04 9.01
N GLU A 39 -4.38 17.41 7.99
CA GLU A 39 -5.78 17.61 7.59
C GLU A 39 -6.74 16.61 8.25
N ALA A 40 -6.36 15.33 8.30
CA ALA A 40 -7.29 14.26 8.72
C ALA A 40 -7.10 13.82 10.18
N THR A 41 -5.93 14.09 10.79
CA THR A 41 -5.60 13.59 12.14
C THR A 41 -5.35 14.67 13.19
N ARG A 42 -5.34 15.96 12.82
CA ARG A 42 -5.07 17.08 13.74
C ARG A 42 -6.02 18.25 13.49
N PRO A 43 -7.15 18.35 14.23
CA PRO A 43 -7.58 17.49 15.34
C PRO A 43 -8.17 16.15 14.86
N THR A 44 -7.94 15.09 15.65
CA THR A 44 -8.61 13.80 15.49
C THR A 44 -10.12 13.97 15.58
N ALA A 45 -10.88 13.12 14.89
CA ALA A 45 -12.31 13.08 15.07
C ALA A 45 -12.69 12.50 16.45
N PHE A 46 -13.92 12.79 16.89
CA PHE A 46 -14.45 12.34 18.19
C PHE A 46 -14.61 10.82 18.31
N ASP A 47 -14.87 10.12 17.19
CA ASP A 47 -15.11 8.67 17.16
C ASP A 47 -14.48 8.04 15.90
N LEU A 48 -14.25 6.72 15.93
CA LEU A 48 -13.63 5.95 14.85
C LEU A 48 -14.39 6.07 13.53
N GLN A 49 -15.73 6.09 13.55
CA GLN A 49 -16.52 6.28 12.33
C GLN A 49 -16.29 7.66 11.71
N SER A 50 -16.24 8.70 12.55
CA SER A 50 -15.96 10.06 12.12
C SER A 50 -14.53 10.20 11.61
N GLN A 51 -13.56 9.50 12.20
CA GLN A 51 -12.18 9.45 11.74
C GLN A 51 -12.10 8.78 10.36
N GLN A 52 -12.81 7.67 10.16
CA GLN A 52 -12.88 6.99 8.87
C GLN A 52 -13.49 7.88 7.78
N ARG A 53 -14.50 8.69 8.10
CA ARG A 53 -15.07 9.68 7.17
C ARG A 53 -14.05 10.73 6.78
N LYS A 54 -13.33 11.32 7.75
CA LYS A 54 -12.25 12.28 7.46
C LYS A 54 -11.16 11.68 6.57
N LEU A 55 -10.74 10.44 6.85
CA LEU A 55 -9.75 9.73 6.03
C LEU A 55 -10.27 9.48 4.60
N LYS A 56 -11.55 9.13 4.44
CA LYS A 56 -12.19 8.95 3.12
C LYS A 56 -12.26 10.26 2.34
N SER A 57 -12.65 11.37 3.00
CA SER A 57 -12.67 12.70 2.38
C SER A 57 -11.28 13.13 1.94
N PHE A 58 -10.27 13.02 2.81
CA PHE A 58 -8.87 13.28 2.44
C PHE A 58 -8.41 12.43 1.25
N ALA A 59 -8.72 11.13 1.24
CA ALA A 59 -8.34 10.26 0.14
C ALA A 59 -9.04 10.62 -1.18
N PHE A 60 -10.24 11.19 -1.12
CA PHE A 60 -10.93 11.73 -2.29
C PHE A 60 -10.24 13.01 -2.77
N GLU A 61 -10.08 14.01 -1.89
CA GLU A 61 -9.43 15.28 -2.21
C GLU A 61 -8.02 15.06 -2.76
N TYR A 62 -7.20 14.23 -2.11
CA TYR A 62 -5.85 13.90 -2.59
C TYR A 62 -5.81 13.26 -3.98
N LYS A 63 -6.83 12.47 -4.34
CA LYS A 63 -6.93 11.81 -5.66
C LYS A 63 -7.43 12.75 -6.76
N PHE A 64 -8.39 13.62 -6.44
CA PHE A 64 -9.12 14.44 -7.40
C PHE A 64 -8.63 15.90 -7.47
N GLN A 65 -8.01 16.41 -6.41
CA GLN A 65 -7.60 17.80 -6.27
C GLN A 65 -6.21 17.88 -5.59
N PRO A 66 -5.10 17.88 -6.34
CA PRO A 66 -3.78 18.03 -5.75
C PRO A 66 -3.66 19.42 -5.10
N PRO A 67 -3.32 19.50 -3.80
CA PRO A 67 -3.44 20.74 -3.03
C PRO A 67 -2.46 21.83 -3.49
N HIS A 68 -1.31 21.48 -4.08
CA HIS A 68 -0.34 22.46 -4.53
C HIS A 68 0.42 22.00 -5.77
N SER A 69 0.44 22.89 -6.77
CA SER A 69 1.05 22.79 -8.10
C SER A 69 2.53 22.35 -8.09
N ALA A 70 2.79 21.05 -7.94
CA ALA A 70 4.10 20.45 -8.17
C ALA A 70 4.09 19.80 -9.56
N LEU A 71 4.36 20.62 -10.57
CA LEU A 71 4.67 20.32 -11.98
C LEU A 71 3.65 19.48 -12.77
N ASP A 72 3.05 20.14 -13.76
CA ASP A 72 2.40 19.60 -14.96
C ASP A 72 1.26 18.59 -14.76
N LEU A 73 0.12 19.14 -14.32
CA LEU A 73 -1.24 18.83 -14.81
C LEU A 73 -1.69 17.36 -14.92
N GLU A 74 -1.13 16.44 -14.16
CA GLU A 74 -1.66 15.08 -14.04
C GLU A 74 -2.12 14.79 -12.61
N THR A 75 -3.43 14.69 -12.44
CA THR A 75 -4.03 14.18 -11.19
C THR A 75 -3.57 12.74 -10.94
N LEU A 76 -3.52 12.30 -9.69
CA LEU A 76 -3.13 10.93 -9.37
C LEU A 76 -3.97 9.86 -10.11
N ILE A 77 -5.23 10.19 -10.40
CA ILE A 77 -6.13 9.36 -11.19
C ILE A 77 -5.70 9.23 -12.66
N THR A 78 -5.12 10.28 -13.26
CA THR A 78 -4.67 10.22 -14.66
C THR A 78 -3.40 9.37 -14.80
N VAL A 79 -2.54 9.35 -13.78
CA VAL A 79 -1.32 8.53 -13.77
C VAL A 79 -1.59 7.07 -13.38
N TYR A 80 -2.57 6.83 -12.50
CA TYR A 80 -2.80 5.49 -11.95
C TYR A 80 -3.67 4.63 -12.87
N VAL A 81 -3.03 3.86 -13.74
CA VAL A 81 -3.69 2.80 -14.52
C VAL A 81 -4.11 1.67 -13.57
N ASN A 82 -5.41 1.41 -13.51
CA ASN A 82 -5.92 0.27 -12.77
C ASN A 82 -5.35 -1.02 -13.37
N LEU A 83 -4.52 -1.74 -12.61
CA LEU A 83 -3.97 -3.01 -13.04
C LEU A 83 -5.13 -4.00 -13.21
N ARG A 84 -5.33 -4.53 -14.41
CA ARG A 84 -6.36 -5.55 -14.73
C ARG A 84 -6.18 -6.89 -14.01
N ARG A 85 -5.25 -6.99 -13.05
CA ARG A 85 -4.95 -8.21 -12.34
C ARG A 85 -6.09 -8.55 -11.40
N GLN A 86 -6.89 -9.54 -11.77
CA GLN A 86 -7.94 -10.06 -10.91
C GLN A 86 -7.33 -10.78 -9.70
N TYR A 87 -7.80 -10.43 -8.51
CA TYR A 87 -7.47 -11.14 -7.28
C TYR A 87 -8.06 -12.55 -7.35
N LYS A 88 -7.21 -13.58 -7.24
CA LYS A 88 -7.63 -14.98 -7.17
C LYS A 88 -7.66 -15.40 -5.70
N GLU A 89 -8.84 -15.67 -5.16
CA GLU A 89 -9.00 -16.07 -3.75
C GLU A 89 -8.36 -17.44 -3.43
N LYS A 90 -8.29 -18.33 -4.43
CA LYS A 90 -7.61 -19.61 -4.32
C LYS A 90 -6.32 -19.60 -5.14
N VAL A 91 -5.21 -19.75 -4.44
CA VAL A 91 -3.90 -20.00 -5.06
C VAL A 91 -3.70 -21.51 -5.10
N GLN A 92 -3.13 -22.02 -6.19
CA GLN A 92 -2.87 -23.44 -6.38
C GLN A 92 -1.92 -23.96 -5.30
N ASP A 93 -2.21 -25.13 -4.74
CA ASP A 93 -1.33 -25.77 -3.76
C ASP A 93 0.05 -26.04 -4.37
N TRP A 94 1.11 -25.67 -3.64
CA TRP A 94 2.48 -25.87 -4.09
C TRP A 94 2.86 -27.35 -3.98
N VAL A 95 2.97 -28.03 -5.11
CA VAL A 95 3.40 -29.44 -5.16
C VAL A 95 4.93 -29.48 -5.16
N HIS A 96 5.52 -29.82 -4.02
CA HIS A 96 6.96 -30.07 -3.93
C HIS A 96 7.30 -31.42 -4.59
N PRO A 97 8.39 -31.51 -5.40
CA PRO A 97 8.86 -32.79 -5.93
C PRO A 97 9.21 -33.78 -4.81
N ALA A 98 9.04 -35.07 -5.07
CA ALA A 98 9.13 -36.14 -4.05
C ALA A 98 10.49 -36.23 -3.31
N HIS A 99 11.55 -35.64 -3.85
CA HIS A 99 12.88 -35.61 -3.23
C HIS A 99 13.09 -34.43 -2.26
N PHE A 100 12.14 -33.51 -2.14
CA PHE A 100 12.22 -32.42 -1.17
C PHE A 100 11.64 -32.85 0.18
N GLN A 101 12.39 -32.58 1.26
CA GLN A 101 11.88 -32.76 2.61
C GLN A 101 11.08 -31.51 3.03
N VAL A 102 9.76 -31.61 3.04
CA VAL A 102 8.89 -30.52 3.52
C VAL A 102 8.96 -30.45 5.04
N ARG A 103 9.44 -29.32 5.57
CA ARG A 103 9.46 -29.02 7.01
C ARG A 103 8.57 -27.81 7.29
N LYS A 104 7.70 -27.90 8.30
CA LYS A 104 6.93 -26.75 8.78
C LYS A 104 7.85 -25.86 9.61
N ALA A 105 8.19 -24.69 9.08
CA ALA A 105 8.83 -23.65 9.86
C ALA A 105 7.75 -22.84 10.60
N CYS A 106 7.51 -23.17 11.87
CA CYS A 106 6.80 -22.26 12.76
C CYS A 106 7.80 -21.16 13.17
N GLN A 107 7.59 -19.92 12.73
CA GLN A 107 8.18 -18.76 13.39
C GLN A 107 7.22 -18.33 14.51
N ASN A 108 7.78 -18.20 15.71
CA ASN A 108 7.14 -17.78 16.95
C ASN A 108 6.69 -16.32 16.88
#